data_AF-A0A349N4B9-F1
#
_entry.id   AF-A0A349N4B9-F1
#
_cell.length_a   1.000
_cell.length_b   1.000
_cell.length_c   1.000
_cell.angle_alpha   90.00
_cell.angle_beta   90.00
_cell.angle_gamma   90.00
#
_symmetry.space_group_name_H-M   'P 1'
#
loop_
_entity.id
_entity.type
_entity.pdbx_description
1 polymer ?
#
loop_
_entity_poly.entity_id
_entity_poly.type
_entity_poly.pdbx_seq_one_letter_code
_entity_poly.pdbx_strand_id
1 'polypeptide(L)' 'MAHVSRSALIGYSAQQMFDLVNDIEQYPQFMQGCRSARVISKTDTELVGELSLAKAG' A
#
# COMPACT_ATOMS: atom_id res chain seq x y z
N MET A 1 10.29 21.37 -0.83
CA MET A 1 9.95 19.92 -0.83
C MET A 1 8.43 19.82 -0.81
N ALA A 2 7.82 19.09 -1.73
CA ALA A 2 6.36 18.96 -1.78
C ALA A 2 5.90 17.91 -0.75
N HIS A 3 5.01 18.30 0.16
CA HIS A 3 4.41 17.39 1.14
C HIS A 3 2.94 17.20 0.77
N VAL A 4 2.52 15.96 0.56
CA VAL A 4 1.13 15.63 0.23
C VAL A 4 0.55 14.84 1.39
N SER A 5 -0.49 15.38 2.02
CA SER A 5 -1.29 14.70 3.03
C SER A 5 -2.73 14.63 2.54
N ARG A 6 -3.34 13.44 2.58
CA ARG A 6 -4.74 13.21 2.23
C ARG A 6 -5.37 12.33 3.30
N SER A 7 -6.52 12.75 3.79
CA SER A 7 -7.32 12.00 4.77
C SER A 7 -8.74 11.84 4.24
N ALA A 8 -9.37 10.71 4.54
CA ALA A 8 -10.76 10.45 4.19
C ALA A 8 -11.46 9.73 5.36
N LEU A 9 -12.75 9.99 5.53
CA LEU A 9 -13.62 9.21 6.40
C LEU A 9 -14.20 8.05 5.57
N ILE A 10 -14.09 6.85 6.10
CA ILE A 10 -14.47 5.61 5.43
C ILE A 10 -15.24 4.73 6.41
N GLY A 11 -16.26 4.04 5.91
CA GLY A 11 -17.14 3.17 6.70
C GLY A 11 -16.52 1.81 7.08
N TYR A 12 -15.20 1.73 7.16
CA TYR A 12 -14.47 0.51 7.51
C TYR A 12 -13.81 0.66 8.88
N SER A 13 -13.68 -0.44 9.59
CA SER A 13 -12.98 -0.45 10.87
C SER A 13 -11.47 -0.24 10.69
N ALA A 14 -10.80 0.21 11.74
CA ALA A 14 -9.35 0.39 11.74
C ALA A 14 -8.60 -0.90 11.37
N GLN A 15 -9.07 -2.05 11.85
CA GLN A 15 -8.46 -3.34 11.55
C GLN A 15 -8.56 -3.69 10.06
N GLN A 16 -9.73 -3.50 9.45
CA GLN A 16 -9.90 -3.77 8.02
C GLN A 16 -8.99 -2.89 7.16
N MET A 17 -8.82 -1.62 7.56
CA MET A 17 -7.91 -0.71 6.87
C MET A 17 -6.45 -1.08 7.07
N PHE A 18 -6.10 -1.53 8.28
CA PHE A 18 -4.76 -2.04 8.56
C PHE A 18 -4.46 -3.28 7.71
N ASP A 19 -5.35 -4.26 7.71
CA ASP A 19 -5.19 -5.51 6.95
C ASP A 19 -5.08 -5.23 5.44
N LEU A 20 -5.90 -4.30 4.92
CA LEU A 20 -5.83 -3.86 3.53
C LEU A 20 -4.46 -3.26 3.18
N VAL A 21 -3.91 -2.41 4.06
CA VAL A 21 -2.59 -1.79 3.83
C VAL A 21 -1.45 -2.79 4.03
N ASN A 22 -1.65 -3.79 4.89
CA ASN A 22 -0.64 -4.81 5.17
C ASN A 22 -0.54 -5.84 4.02
N ASP A 23 -1.59 -5.98 3.20
CA ASP A 23 -1.61 -6.84 2.02
C ASP A 23 -0.97 -6.17 0.79
N ILE A 24 0.35 -5.96 0.88
CA ILE A 24 1.15 -5.27 -0.14
C ILE A 24 1.08 -5.98 -1.50
N GLU A 25 1.03 -7.31 -1.52
CA GLU A 25 1.09 -8.09 -2.77
C GLU A 25 -0.11 -7.84 -3.68
N GLN A 26 -1.25 -7.43 -3.12
CA GLN A 26 -2.43 -7.10 -3.89
C GLN A 26 -2.46 -5.65 -4.41
N TYR A 27 -1.49 -4.81 -4.04
CA TYR A 27 -1.47 -3.41 -4.48
C TYR A 27 -1.50 -3.20 -6.01
N PRO A 28 -0.94 -4.08 -6.87
CA PRO A 28 -1.08 -3.95 -8.32
C PRO A 28 -2.54 -4.04 -8.81
N GLN A 29 -3.43 -4.66 -8.04
CA GLN A 29 -4.85 -4.79 -8.37
C GLN A 29 -5.66 -3.55 -7.98
N PHE A 30 -5.20 -2.81 -6.96
CA PHE A 30 -5.96 -1.69 -6.37
C PHE A 30 -5.37 -0.31 -6.69
N MET A 31 -4.05 -0.22 -6.83
CA MET A 31 -3.34 1.05 -7.02
C MET A 31 -3.01 1.25 -8.51
N GLN A 32 -3.69 2.22 -9.13
CA GLN A 32 -3.37 2.63 -10.50
C GLN A 32 -1.91 3.08 -10.61
N GLY A 33 -1.19 2.53 -11.59
CA GLY A 33 0.24 2.80 -11.78
C GLY A 33 1.17 1.87 -11.00
N CYS A 34 0.67 1.01 -10.12
CA CYS A 34 1.47 -0.06 -9.52
C CYS A 34 1.62 -1.21 -10.52
N ARG A 35 2.85 -1.43 -11.01
CA ARG A 35 3.16 -2.53 -11.94
C ARG A 35 3.39 -3.85 -11.22
N SER A 36 4.08 -3.79 -10.08
CA SER A 36 4.32 -4.95 -9.23
C SER A 36 4.53 -4.51 -7.79
N ALA A 37 4.20 -5.42 -6.88
CA ALA A 37 4.44 -5.28 -5.46
C ALA A 37 4.92 -6.63 -4.94
N ARG A 38 5.88 -6.61 -4.02
CA ARG A 38 6.37 -7.83 -3.36
C ARG A 38 6.82 -7.55 -1.94
N VAL A 39 6.70 -8.53 -1.08
CA VAL A 39 7.25 -8.48 0.28
C VAL A 39 8.72 -8.88 0.24
N ILE A 40 9.59 -8.02 0.76
CA ILE A 40 11.03 -8.29 0.93
C ILE A 40 11.26 -9.03 2.25
N SER A 41 10.60 -8.61 3.32
CA SER A 41 10.72 -9.22 4.65
C SER A 41 9.41 -9.06 5.43
N LYS A 42 9.07 -10.07 6.21
CA LYS A 42 7.92 -10.06 7.11
C LYS A 42 8.32 -10.67 8.44
N THR A 43 8.13 -9.90 9.49
CA THR A 43 8.30 -10.30 10.89
C THR A 43 6.98 -10.06 11.63
N ASP A 44 6.90 -10.45 12.90
CA ASP A 44 5.71 -10.23 13.72
C ASP A 44 5.38 -8.74 13.92
N THR A 45 6.38 -7.85 13.83
CA THR A 45 6.23 -6.42 14.12
C THR A 45 6.50 -5.50 12.94
N GLU A 46 7.09 -6.02 11.87
CA GLU A 46 7.53 -5.22 10.73
C GLU A 46 7.32 -5.96 9.41
N LEU A 47 6.82 -5.23 8.42
CA LEU A 47 6.69 -5.70 7.05
C LEU A 47 7.40 -4.71 6.13
N VAL A 48 8.37 -5.22 5.37
CA VAL A 48 9.15 -4.47 4.38
C VAL A 48 8.74 -4.94 2.99
N GLY A 49 8.16 -4.04 2.20
CA GLY A 49 7.73 -4.31 0.83
C GLY A 49 8.39 -3.40 -0.19
N GLU A 50 8.48 -3.89 -1.43
CA GLU A 50 8.90 -3.12 -2.59
C GLU A 50 7.71 -2.90 -3.53
N LEU A 51 7.54 -1.67 -4.00
CA LEU A 51 6.49 -1.26 -4.93
C LEU A 51 7.13 -0.67 -6.18
N SER A 52 6.89 -1.30 -7.32
CA SER A 52 7.29 -0.76 -8.62
C SER A 52 6.15 0.04 -9.20
N LEU A 53 6.23 1.37 -9.08
CA LEU A 53 5.30 2.29 -9.69
C LEU A 53 5.81 2.71 -11.06
N ALA A 54 4.95 2.65 -12.07
CA ALA A 54 5.21 3.28 -13.34
C ALA A 54 4.47 4.60 -13.45
N LYS A 55 5.23 5.62 -13.81
CA LYS A 55 4.65 6.86 -14.31
C LYS A 55 3.92 6.54 -15.61
N ALA A 56 2.60 6.63 -15.61
CA ALA A 56 1.83 6.74 -16.84
C ALA A 56 2.22 8.07 -17.48
N GLY A 57 3.02 7.99 -18.54
CA GLY A 57 3.52 9.10 -19.33
C GLY A 57 3.82 8.59 -20.73
#